data_AF-A0A7J4GNC2-F1
#
_entry.id   AF-A0A7J4GNC2-F1
#
_cell.length_a   1.000
_cell.length_b   1.000
_cell.length_c   1.000
_cell.angle_alpha   90.00
_cell.angle_beta   90.00
_cell.angle_gamma   90.00
#
_symmetry.space_group_name_H-M   'P 1'
#
loop_
_entity.id
_entity.type
_entity.pdbx_description
1 polymer ?
#
loop_
_entity_poly.entity_id
_entity_poly.type
_entity_poly.pdbx_seq_one_letter_code
_entity_poly.pdbx_strand_id
1 'polypeptide(L)'
;MAGKKLSKAKRGKRRWIGLEVPSTTTRDSLNEILPKGYRLYDLVDEKAIIRVKLQDYSSSREVLEKLGLKTNTASGKIKLVRERLGIQKPPRKRGS
;
A
#
# COMPACT_ATOMS: atom_id res chain seq x y z
N MET A 1 -11.34 -29.03 -6.41
CA MET A 1 -10.02 -28.81 -7.06
C MET A 1 -9.25 -27.73 -6.33
N ALA A 2 -8.19 -28.09 -5.59
CA ALA A 2 -7.43 -27.16 -4.74
C ALA A 2 -6.44 -26.33 -5.59
N GLY A 3 -6.57 -25.00 -5.56
CA GLY A 3 -5.72 -24.07 -6.29
C GLY A 3 -4.24 -24.23 -5.94
N LYS A 4 -3.44 -24.72 -6.90
CA LYS A 4 -1.99 -24.89 -6.81
C LYS A 4 -1.36 -23.54 -6.48
N LYS A 5 -0.87 -23.36 -5.23
CA LYS A 5 -0.13 -22.15 -4.82
C LYS A 5 1.09 -22.01 -5.71
N LEU A 6 1.04 -21.09 -6.67
CA LEU A 6 2.19 -20.69 -7.51
C LEU A 6 3.43 -20.45 -6.64
N SER A 7 4.54 -21.07 -7.01
CA SER A 7 5.82 -20.95 -6.30
C SER A 7 6.23 -19.48 -6.17
N LYS A 8 6.99 -19.16 -5.11
CA LYS A 8 7.41 -17.78 -4.80
C LYS A 8 8.09 -17.07 -5.99
N ALA A 9 8.67 -17.80 -6.94
CA ALA A 9 9.31 -17.27 -8.13
C ALA A 9 8.33 -16.68 -9.17
N LYS A 10 7.08 -17.15 -9.22
CA LYS A 10 6.07 -16.67 -10.19
C LYS A 10 5.14 -15.58 -9.64
N ARG A 11 5.29 -15.17 -8.38
CA ARG A 11 4.52 -14.04 -7.83
C ARG A 11 5.21 -12.75 -8.24
N GLY A 12 4.61 -12.03 -9.18
CA GLY A 12 5.14 -10.75 -9.67
C GLY A 12 5.64 -9.87 -8.51
N LYS A 13 6.88 -9.37 -8.65
CA LYS A 13 7.55 -8.51 -7.67
C LYS A 13 6.70 -7.27 -7.44
N ARG A 14 6.46 -6.94 -6.16
CA ARG A 14 5.61 -5.82 -5.73
C ARG A 14 6.38 -4.91 -4.79
N ARG A 15 5.97 -3.65 -4.76
CA ARG A 15 6.43 -2.66 -3.79
C ARG A 15 5.23 -2.17 -2.99
N TRP A 16 5.44 -2.02 -1.69
CA TRP A 16 4.52 -1.35 -0.81
C TRP A 16 4.98 0.09 -0.68
N ILE A 17 4.06 1.02 -0.85
CA ILE A 17 4.31 2.45 -0.71
C ILE A 17 3.39 2.97 0.38
N GLY A 18 3.98 3.63 1.35
CA GLY A 18 3.31 4.44 2.35
C GLY A 18 3.16 5.85 1.82
N LEU A 19 1.93 6.34 1.85
CA LEU A 19 1.53 7.67 1.41
C LEU A 19 0.99 8.42 2.62
N GLU A 20 1.17 9.73 2.59
CA GLU A 20 0.45 10.65 3.44
C GLU A 20 -0.70 11.22 2.64
N VAL A 21 -1.90 11.15 3.21
CA VAL A 21 -3.14 11.56 2.58
C VAL A 21 -3.86 12.51 3.53
N PRO A 22 -4.54 13.54 3.03
CA PRO A 22 -5.27 14.44 3.92
C PRO A 22 -6.37 13.68 4.65
N SER A 23 -6.60 14.03 5.91
CA SER A 23 -7.61 13.42 6.81
C SER A 23 -9.04 13.47 6.28
N THR A 24 -9.32 14.30 5.27
CA THR A 24 -10.60 14.36 4.55
C THR A 24 -10.79 13.22 3.54
N THR A 25 -9.73 12.46 3.23
CA THR A 25 -9.76 11.47 2.17
C THR A 25 -10.33 10.14 2.66
N THR A 26 -11.44 9.73 2.06
CA THR A 26 -12.04 8.42 2.35
C THR A 26 -11.37 7.32 1.53
N ARG A 27 -11.44 6.08 2.04
CA ARG A 27 -10.94 4.87 1.36
C ARG A 27 -11.46 4.74 -0.07
N ASP A 28 -12.73 5.09 -0.28
CA ASP A 28 -13.41 4.98 -1.56
C ASP A 28 -12.84 6.00 -2.56
N SER A 29 -12.81 7.28 -2.18
CA SER A 29 -12.22 8.36 -2.98
C SER A 29 -10.76 8.08 -3.36
N LEU A 30 -9.95 7.58 -2.42
CA LEU A 30 -8.59 7.15 -2.73
C LEU A 30 -8.57 6.04 -3.77
N ASN A 31 -9.47 5.07 -3.68
CA ASN A 31 -9.52 3.95 -4.60
C ASN A 31 -9.99 4.38 -6.01
N GLU A 32 -10.80 5.44 -6.11
CA GLU A 32 -11.20 6.06 -7.37
C GLU A 32 -10.07 6.89 -8.02
N ILE A 33 -9.32 7.63 -7.20
CA ILE A 33 -8.19 8.47 -7.66
C ILE A 33 -6.98 7.60 -8.06
N LEU A 34 -6.85 6.41 -7.45
CA LEU A 34 -5.72 5.51 -7.71
C LEU A 34 -5.78 4.89 -9.12
N PRO A 35 -4.65 4.87 -9.86
CA PRO A 35 -4.62 4.29 -11.19
C PRO A 35 -4.85 2.77 -11.18
N LYS A 36 -5.26 2.23 -12.33
CA LYS A 36 -5.35 0.78 -12.54
C LYS A 36 -4.01 0.10 -12.23
N GLY A 37 -4.03 -0.86 -11.29
CA GLY A 37 -2.85 -1.61 -10.85
C GLY A 37 -2.33 -1.22 -9.46
N TYR A 38 -2.72 -0.04 -8.97
CA TYR A 38 -2.51 0.41 -7.61
C TYR A 38 -3.66 -0.12 -6.77
N ARG A 39 -3.34 -0.66 -5.60
CA ARG A 39 -4.40 -1.18 -4.71
C ARG A 39 -4.16 -0.71 -3.29
N LEU A 40 -5.12 0.04 -2.76
CA LEU A 40 -5.13 0.48 -1.38
C LEU A 40 -5.30 -0.72 -0.43
N TYR A 41 -4.45 -0.77 0.58
CA TYR A 41 -4.38 -1.86 1.54
C TYR A 41 -4.78 -1.39 2.94
N ASP A 42 -4.06 -0.40 3.47
CA ASP A 42 -4.40 0.31 4.71
C ASP A 42 -4.74 1.76 4.40
N LEU A 43 -5.66 2.29 5.17
CA LEU A 43 -5.87 3.71 5.38
C LEU A 43 -6.12 3.86 6.88
N VAL A 44 -5.22 4.56 7.57
CA VAL A 44 -5.26 4.78 9.02
C VAL A 44 -4.92 6.24 9.25
N ASP A 45 -5.88 7.00 9.78
CA ASP A 45 -5.79 8.45 9.93
C ASP A 45 -5.38 9.12 8.60
N GLU A 46 -4.23 9.80 8.57
CA GLU A 46 -3.68 10.53 7.42
C GLU A 46 -2.64 9.69 6.64
N LYS A 47 -2.60 8.37 6.87
CA LYS A 47 -1.58 7.48 6.32
C LYS A 47 -2.22 6.35 5.54
N ALA A 48 -1.85 6.23 4.28
CA ALA A 48 -2.31 5.18 3.40
C ALA A 48 -1.16 4.24 3.02
N ILE A 49 -1.46 2.95 2.84
CA ILE A 49 -0.54 1.99 2.25
C ILE A 49 -1.16 1.44 0.99
N ILE A 50 -0.45 1.62 -0.12
CA ILE A 50 -0.81 1.06 -1.41
C ILE A 50 0.17 -0.02 -1.84
N ARG A 51 -0.32 -0.91 -2.69
CA ARG A 51 0.46 -1.97 -3.34
C ARG A 51 0.59 -1.66 -4.82
N VAL A 52 1.82 -1.60 -5.30
CA VAL A 52 2.15 -1.41 -6.71
C VAL A 52 3.01 -2.57 -7.24
N LYS A 53 3.04 -2.77 -8.55
CA LYS A 53 4.04 -3.66 -9.15
C LYS A 53 5.40 -2.97 -9.07
N LEU A 54 6.47 -3.76 -9.00
CA LEU A 54 7.82 -3.20 -8.94
C LEU A 54 8.20 -2.42 -10.20
N GLN A 55 7.68 -2.84 -11.36
CA GLN A 55 7.90 -2.15 -12.64
C GLN A 55 7.31 -0.74 -12.64
N ASP A 56 6.09 -0.60 -12.09
CA ASP A 56 5.40 0.67 -11.97
C ASP A 56 5.94 1.55 -10.83
N TYR A 57 6.86 1.05 -9.99
CA TYR A 57 7.36 1.82 -8.84
C TYR A 57 8.07 3.11 -9.27
N SER A 58 8.85 3.08 -10.34
CA SER A 58 9.56 4.27 -10.83
C SER A 58 8.56 5.37 -11.24
N SER A 59 7.55 5.01 -12.03
CA SER A 59 6.50 5.94 -12.48
C SER A 59 5.48 6.27 -11.39
N SER A 60 5.36 5.42 -10.36
CA SER A 60 4.38 5.62 -9.29
C SER A 60 4.58 6.92 -8.55
N ARG A 61 5.83 7.35 -8.37
CA ARG A 61 6.13 8.58 -7.65
C ARG A 61 5.56 9.80 -8.37
N GLU A 62 5.81 9.91 -9.68
CA GLU A 62 5.28 10.99 -10.51
C GLU A 62 3.75 10.96 -10.60
N VAL A 63 3.16 9.77 -10.76
CA VAL A 63 1.70 9.62 -10.83
C VAL A 63 1.06 10.04 -9.51
N LEU A 64 1.59 9.58 -8.37
CA LEU A 64 1.06 9.94 -7.06
C LEU A 64 1.23 11.43 -6.77
N GLU A 65 2.37 12.02 -7.13
CA GLU A 65 2.61 13.44 -6.97
C GLU A 65 1.63 14.29 -7.82
N LYS A 66 1.34 13.86 -9.06
CA LYS A 66 0.29 14.48 -9.91
C LYS A 66 -1.11 14.38 -9.31
N LEU A 67 -1.38 13.34 -8.53
CA LEU A 67 -2.65 13.17 -7.81
C LEU A 67 -2.67 13.94 -6.47
N GLY A 68 -1.60 14.68 -6.15
CA GLY A 68 -1.46 15.39 -4.87
C GLY A 68 -1.13 14.48 -3.69
N LEU A 69 -0.75 13.23 -3.93
CA LEU A 69 -0.43 12.24 -2.90
C LEU A 69 1.08 12.20 -2.65
N LYS A 70 1.50 12.49 -1.42
CA LYS A 70 2.91 12.51 -1.06
C LYS A 70 3.36 11.11 -0.62
N THR A 71 4.35 10.56 -1.32
CA THR A 71 4.97 9.28 -0.93
C THR A 71 5.90 9.50 0.27
N ASN A 72 5.56 8.96 1.44
CA ASN A 72 6.39 9.08 2.64
C ASN A 72 7.47 7.98 2.67
N THR A 73 7.12 6.73 2.35
CA THR A 73 8.09 5.62 2.37
C THR A 73 7.75 4.48 1.41
N ALA A 74 8.72 3.66 1.03
CA ALA A 74 8.48 2.47 0.24
C ALA A 74 9.38 1.29 0.64
N SER A 75 8.85 0.06 0.55
CA SER A 75 9.60 -1.17 0.86
C SER A 75 9.01 -2.39 0.16
N GLY A 76 9.79 -3.47 0.05
CA GLY A 76 9.30 -4.78 -0.40
C GLY A 76 8.41 -5.50 0.63
N LYS A 77 8.37 -5.02 1.88
CA LYS A 77 7.62 -5.63 2.98
C LYS A 77 6.65 -4.61 3.59
N ILE A 78 5.34 -4.93 3.59
CA ILE A 78 4.31 -4.09 4.22
C ILE A 78 4.58 -3.83 5.70
N LYS A 79 5.18 -4.80 6.41
CA LYS A 79 5.55 -4.64 7.83
C LYS A 79 6.47 -3.43 8.04
N LEU A 80 7.50 -3.30 7.20
CA LEU A 80 8.44 -2.18 7.26
C LEU A 80 7.78 -0.85 6.91
N VAL A 81 6.86 -0.84 5.94
CA VAL A 81 6.12 0.38 5.59
C VAL A 81 5.24 0.83 6.76
N ARG A 82 4.52 -0.09 7.41
CA ARG A 82 3.72 0.21 8.60
C ARG A 82 4.56 0.75 9.76
N GLU A 83 5.70 0.12 10.03
CA GLU A 83 6.64 0.55 11.08
C GLU A 83 7.14 1.97 10.84
N ARG A 84 7.53 2.29 9.60
CA ARG A 84 7.99 3.64 9.23
C ARG A 84 6.88 4.69 9.24
N LEU A 85 5.66 4.31 8.85
CA LEU A 85 4.48 5.17 8.98
C LEU A 85 4.03 5.31 10.43
N GLY A 86 4.57 4.55 11.38
CA GLY A 86 4.08 4.55 12.76
C GLY A 86 2.65 4.02 12.90
N ILE A 87 2.17 3.24 11.94
CA ILE A 87 0.85 2.58 12.03
C ILE A 87 0.98 1.49 13.08
N GLN A 88 0.48 1.77 14.28
CA GLN A 88 0.41 0.75 15.33
C GLN A 88 -0.48 -0.38 14.84
N LYS A 89 0.07 -1.60 14.86
CA LYS A 89 -0.73 -2.79 14.56
C LYS A 89 -1.82 -2.87 15.64
N PRO A 90 -3.11 -2.98 15.30
CA PRO A 90 -4.10 -3.29 16.31
C PRO A 90 -3.66 -4.57 17.02
N PRO A 91 -3.66 -4.60 18.36
CA PRO A 91 -3.20 -5.75 19.12
C PRO A 91 -4.00 -6.97 18.68
N ARG A 92 -3.30 -8.04 18.27
CA ARG A 92 -3.96 -9.33 18.03
C ARG A 92 -4.58 -9.76 19.35
N LYS A 93 -5.92 -9.86 19.43
CA LYS A 93 -6.58 -10.63 20.49
C LYS A 93 -5.95 -12.04 20.47
N ARG A 94 -5.07 -12.33 21.42
CA ARG A 94 -4.78 -13.71 21.78
C ARG A 94 -6.02 -14.15 22.51
N GLY A 95 -6.72 -15.15 21.96
CA GLY A 95 -7.85 -15.77 22.66
C GLY A 95 -7.37 -16.18 24.04
N SER A 96 -8.12 -15.73 25.05
CA SER A 96 -8.03 -16.25 26.41
C SER A 96 -8.66 -17.64 26.47
#